data_AF-A0A954JAQ4-F1
#
_entry.id   AF-A0A954JAQ4-F1
#
_cell.length_a   1.000
_cell.length_b   1.000
_cell.length_c   1.000
_cell.angle_alpha   90.00
_cell.angle_beta   90.00
_cell.angle_gamma   90.00
#
_symmetry.space_group_name_H-M   'P 1'
#
loop_
_entity.id
_entity.type
_entity.pdbx_description
1 polymer ?
#
loop_
_entity_poly.entity_id
_entity_poly.type
_entity_poly.pdbx_seq_one_letter_code
_entity_poly.pdbx_strand_id
1 'polypeptide(L)'
;MASLTGEFLCPTCGARLRVQQDGIPVLDFTCPECRTLLQIHVGPDQQLKADLSPETKVESSSFSIPQRRKVALVAFGILMTGLIVLVSWLLNRDTQRIAKQNNQPVEPAGTSEVAPAAGTSENGNDSPNPPQAKIDPNSFQGRLLQLGTRIGLFRSRQAAFPAAQAEGNQPALSWVALLDQQEFPNAQPGPHLNLEWDASANDTYVRRSRPELLNPALKQTAGADRYPTAHFVGIAGVGHDAPDLPVTHPRAGIFARNRSTRVEDVKDGLSQTWMISGIVSQFTSWADGEHMIRPLTKAPYINGPDGFGSDSPDQMLILMADGSVRSVSSETSEVILRRMAAIADGYSLDPSVPGDPAGNVVEPESPINSSTPIPVPVMPDPVRSSEPATTSQVPPEEMVDFPKVVEKAFAQKIVSFELNQPTPLAQVLAELEAIAGVRIEFDPTAYPAESPARMQPVKLSGKNSTLGELLKNLLEPLGIRWTLRDQKVILIPID
;
A
#
# COMPACT_ATOMS: atom_id res chain seq x y z
N MET A 1 18.69 12.49 11.66
CA MET A 1 20.07 12.77 11.18
C MET A 1 19.94 13.65 9.96
N ALA A 2 20.73 14.71 9.81
CA ALA A 2 20.61 15.63 8.68
C ALA A 2 21.12 14.94 7.40
N SER A 3 20.30 14.91 6.35
CA SER A 3 20.72 14.50 5.00
C SER A 3 21.56 15.63 4.40
N LEU A 4 22.81 15.33 4.02
CA LEU A 4 23.68 16.31 3.39
C LEU A 4 23.59 16.14 1.87
N THR A 5 23.02 17.15 1.22
CA THR A 5 23.04 17.29 -0.23
C THR A 5 23.98 18.42 -0.58
N GLY A 6 25.06 18.13 -1.30
CA GLY A 6 26.03 19.14 -1.71
C GLY A 6 26.64 18.86 -3.07
N GLU A 7 27.09 19.92 -3.72
CA GLU A 7 27.85 19.84 -4.97
C GLU A 7 29.32 20.17 -4.71
N PHE A 8 30.21 19.46 -5.37
CA PHE A 8 31.65 19.71 -5.33
C PHE A 8 32.27 19.40 -6.70
N LEU A 9 33.47 19.93 -6.94
CA LEU A 9 34.24 19.63 -8.14
C LEU A 9 35.22 18.50 -7.85
N CYS A 10 35.34 17.54 -8.76
CA CYS A 10 36.39 16.53 -8.67
C CYS A 10 37.77 17.22 -8.73
N PRO A 11 38.67 17.01 -7.75
CA PRO A 11 39.97 17.66 -7.74
C PRO A 11 40.89 17.19 -8.89
N THR A 12 40.62 16.01 -9.48
CA THR A 12 41.42 15.46 -10.58
C THR A 12 40.98 15.98 -11.95
N CYS A 13 39.68 16.00 -12.25
CA CYS A 13 39.18 16.29 -13.60
C CYS A 13 38.25 17.50 -13.69
N GLY A 14 37.88 18.12 -12.57
CA GLY A 14 36.97 19.27 -12.54
C GLY A 14 35.50 18.95 -12.80
N ALA A 15 35.12 17.66 -12.90
CA ALA A 15 33.72 17.27 -13.04
C ALA A 15 32.87 17.75 -11.86
N ARG A 16 31.71 18.32 -12.15
CA ARG A 16 30.74 18.75 -11.11
C ARG A 16 29.96 17.52 -10.63
N LEU A 17 30.17 17.16 -9.37
CA LEU A 17 29.60 15.98 -8.73
C LEU A 17 28.60 16.43 -7.67
N ARG A 18 27.50 15.68 -7.55
CA ARG A 18 26.49 15.87 -6.52
C ARG A 18 26.39 14.60 -5.69
N VAL A 19 26.48 14.75 -4.38
CA VAL A 19 26.30 13.65 -3.43
C VAL A 19 25.13 13.99 -2.53
N GLN A 20 24.31 12.97 -2.29
CA GLN A 20 23.23 12.98 -1.30
C GLN A 20 23.49 11.79 -0.38
N GLN A 21 23.79 12.07 0.89
CA GLN A 21 24.14 11.01 1.84
C GLN A 21 23.63 11.31 3.25
N ASP A 22 23.27 10.23 3.95
CA ASP A 22 22.74 10.29 5.31
C ASP A 22 23.80 9.87 6.33
N GLY A 23 24.23 10.81 7.17
CA GLY A 23 24.82 10.54 8.49
C GLY A 23 26.23 9.94 8.57
N ILE A 24 26.91 9.64 7.45
CA ILE A 24 28.30 9.14 7.46
C ILE A 24 29.26 10.32 7.19
N PRO A 25 30.21 10.62 8.10
CA PRO A 25 31.08 11.81 7.98
C PRO A 25 32.15 11.70 6.88
N VAL A 26 32.44 10.49 6.39
CA VAL A 26 33.44 10.22 5.34
C VAL A 26 32.90 9.17 4.38
N LEU A 27 32.89 9.48 3.08
CA LEU A 27 32.51 8.55 2.01
C LEU A 27 33.63 8.41 1.00
N ASP A 28 33.99 7.16 0.71
CA ASP A 28 34.82 6.82 -0.44
C ASP A 28 33.94 6.78 -1.70
N PHE A 29 34.24 7.64 -2.67
CA PHE A 29 33.48 7.81 -3.90
C PHE A 29 34.39 7.75 -5.12
N THR A 30 34.04 6.93 -6.11
CA THR A 30 34.80 6.84 -7.36
C THR A 30 34.22 7.82 -8.37
N CYS A 31 35.02 8.80 -8.84
CA CYS A 31 34.58 9.77 -9.84
C CYS A 31 34.14 9.06 -11.14
N PRO A 32 32.91 9.27 -11.66
CA PRO A 32 32.43 8.60 -12.87
C PRO A 32 33.19 9.01 -14.14
N GLU A 33 33.75 10.23 -14.17
CA GLU A 33 34.47 10.77 -15.32
C GLU A 33 35.91 10.25 -15.39
N CYS A 34 36.68 10.35 -14.29
CA CYS A 34 38.11 10.03 -14.29
C CYS A 34 38.49 8.78 -13.49
N ARG A 35 37.52 8.12 -12.84
CA ARG A 35 37.70 6.92 -11.99
C ARG A 35 38.63 7.08 -10.79
N THR A 36 38.99 8.31 -10.42
CA THR A 36 39.80 8.55 -9.22
C THR A 36 38.95 8.29 -7.97
N LEU A 37 39.53 7.59 -6.98
CA LEU A 37 38.94 7.38 -5.67
C LEU A 37 39.07 8.66 -4.83
N LEU A 38 37.94 9.22 -4.42
CA LEU A 38 37.83 10.47 -3.66
C LEU A 38 37.34 10.15 -2.25
N GLN A 39 37.85 10.87 -1.25
CA GLN A 39 37.26 10.93 0.08
C GLN A 39 36.50 12.24 0.24
N ILE A 40 35.21 12.13 0.56
CA ILE A 40 34.34 13.28 0.77
C ILE A 40 34.24 13.54 2.26
N HIS A 41 34.68 14.71 2.69
CA HIS A 41 34.57 15.20 4.07
C HIS A 41 33.46 16.23 4.17
N VAL A 42 32.64 16.10 5.21
CA VAL A 42 31.64 17.12 5.58
C VAL A 42 32.29 18.11 6.54
N GLY A 43 32.50 19.35 6.09
CA GLY A 43 33.00 20.44 6.94
C GLY A 43 31.97 20.90 7.98
N PRO A 44 32.40 21.65 9.01
CA PRO A 44 31.52 22.17 10.06
C PRO A 44 30.36 23.03 9.53
N ASP A 45 30.56 23.67 8.37
CA ASP A 45 29.57 24.52 7.70
C ASP A 45 28.70 23.75 6.69
N GLN A 46 28.64 22.43 6.78
CA GLN A 46 27.97 21.54 5.81
C GLN A 46 28.51 21.62 4.37
N GLN A 47 29.68 22.24 4.17
CA GLN A 47 30.36 22.22 2.88
C GLN A 47 31.02 20.86 2.66
N LEU A 48 30.73 20.23 1.51
CA LEU A 48 31.40 19.02 1.07
C LEU A 48 32.75 19.38 0.47
N LYS A 49 33.82 18.77 0.98
CA LYS A 49 35.17 18.86 0.40
C LYS A 49 35.61 17.47 -0.04
N ALA A 50 36.01 17.35 -1.30
CA ALA A 50 36.58 16.12 -1.82
C ALA A 50 38.11 16.22 -1.85
N ASP A 51 38.77 15.31 -1.13
CA ASP A 51 40.20 15.13 -1.16
C ASP A 51 40.53 13.82 -1.89
N LEU A 52 41.74 13.71 -2.46
CA LEU A 52 42.20 12.44 -3.04
C LEU A 52 42.35 11.43 -1.90
N SER A 53 41.73 10.26 -2.05
CA SER A 53 41.93 9.18 -1.06
C SER A 53 43.43 8.90 -0.99
N PRO A 54 44.07 9.01 0.19
CA PRO A 54 45.47 8.66 0.30
C PRO A 54 45.60 7.21 -0.16
N GLU A 55 46.50 6.93 -1.12
CA GLU A 55 46.84 5.57 -1.46
C GLU A 55 47.24 4.87 -0.16
N THR A 56 46.34 4.05 0.37
CA THR A 56 46.67 3.14 1.44
C THR A 56 47.71 2.22 0.84
N LYS A 57 48.99 2.52 1.07
CA LYS A 57 50.06 1.53 0.97
C LYS A 57 49.61 0.40 1.87
N VAL A 58 49.02 -0.63 1.28
CA VAL A 58 48.72 -1.88 1.96
C VAL A 58 50.07 -2.50 2.27
N GLU A 59 50.69 -2.05 3.37
CA GLU A 59 51.73 -2.81 4.03
C GLU A 59 51.06 -4.10 4.49
N SER A 60 51.33 -5.18 3.75
CA SER A 60 50.98 -6.53 4.13
C SER A 60 51.72 -6.89 5.42
N SER A 61 51.19 -6.44 6.57
CA SER A 61 51.68 -6.84 7.87
C SER A 61 51.28 -8.30 8.08
N SER A 62 52.21 -9.21 7.83
CA SER A 62 52.12 -10.61 8.22
C SER A 62 52.12 -10.69 9.74
N PHE A 63 50.94 -10.65 10.35
CA PHE A 63 50.79 -10.87 11.79
C PHE A 63 51.16 -12.31 12.12
N SER A 64 52.40 -12.53 12.56
CA SER A 64 52.83 -13.80 13.12
C SER A 64 52.26 -13.95 14.54
N ILE A 65 51.09 -14.59 14.63
CA ILE A 65 50.48 -14.93 15.92
C ILE A 65 51.36 -16.00 16.61
N PRO A 66 51.91 -15.75 17.80
CA PRO A 66 52.77 -16.69 18.50
C PRO A 66 52.03 -18.00 18.80
N GLN A 67 52.70 -19.13 18.54
CA GLN A 67 52.12 -20.48 18.46
C GLN A 67 51.31 -20.89 19.71
N ARG A 68 51.63 -20.36 20.89
CA ARG A 68 50.87 -20.59 22.14
C ARG A 68 49.46 -20.02 22.14
N ARG A 69 49.18 -18.92 21.40
CA ARG A 69 47.83 -18.34 21.32
C ARG A 69 46.91 -19.11 20.34
N LYS A 70 47.49 -19.83 19.37
CA LYS A 70 46.71 -20.66 18.43
C LYS A 70 46.06 -21.87 19.13
N VAL A 71 46.76 -22.48 20.09
CA VAL A 71 46.22 -23.62 20.86
C VAL A 71 45.07 -23.19 21.78
N ALA A 72 45.18 -22.03 22.42
CA ALA A 72 44.13 -21.50 23.30
C ALA A 72 42.84 -21.16 22.53
N LEU A 73 42.94 -20.58 21.33
CA LEU A 73 41.78 -20.27 20.49
C LEU A 73 41.06 -21.53 19.98
N VAL A 74 41.80 -22.57 19.61
CA VAL A 74 41.20 -23.85 19.19
C VAL A 74 40.51 -24.53 20.37
N ALA A 75 41.12 -24.54 21.56
CA ALA A 75 40.49 -25.09 22.76
C ALA A 75 39.20 -24.34 23.13
N PHE A 76 39.19 -23.00 23.01
CA PHE A 76 38.01 -22.19 23.28
C PHE A 76 36.88 -22.46 22.27
N GLY A 77 37.21 -22.65 20.99
CA GLY A 77 36.24 -23.02 19.95
C GLY A 77 35.57 -24.37 20.20
N ILE A 78 36.34 -25.38 20.63
CA ILE A 78 35.82 -26.71 20.97
C ILE A 78 34.90 -26.66 22.19
N LEU A 79 35.24 -25.84 23.20
CA LEU A 79 34.44 -25.69 24.42
C LEU A 79 33.10 -24.99 24.14
N MET A 80 33.10 -23.95 23.31
CA MET A 80 31.88 -23.25 22.89
C MET A 80 30.97 -24.13 22.04
N THR A 81 31.51 -24.93 21.12
CA THR A 81 30.70 -25.86 20.32
C THR A 81 30.09 -26.97 21.20
N GLY A 82 30.84 -27.49 22.17
CA GLY A 82 30.30 -28.44 23.16
C GLY A 82 29.16 -27.84 24.00
N LEU A 83 29.29 -26.58 24.42
CA LEU A 83 28.24 -25.88 25.17
C LEU A 83 26.95 -25.72 24.35
N ILE A 84 27.07 -25.33 23.08
CA ILE A 84 25.93 -25.17 22.18
C ILE A 84 25.19 -26.51 21.99
N VAL A 85 25.92 -27.61 21.78
CA VAL A 85 25.32 -28.95 21.63
C VAL A 85 24.63 -29.38 22.93
N LEU A 86 25.22 -29.12 24.10
CA LEU A 86 24.62 -29.44 25.39
C LEU A 86 23.33 -28.67 25.64
N VAL A 87 23.32 -27.36 25.37
CA VAL A 87 22.13 -26.51 25.51
C VAL A 87 21.04 -26.96 24.54
N SER A 88 21.40 -27.24 23.28
CA SER A 88 20.44 -27.74 22.30
C SER A 88 19.86 -29.11 22.69
N TRP A 89 20.65 -29.98 23.30
CA TRP A 89 20.18 -31.28 23.81
C TRP A 89 19.25 -31.14 25.02
N LEU A 90 19.56 -30.22 25.94
CA LEU A 90 18.71 -29.93 27.10
C LEU A 90 17.35 -29.36 26.67
N LEU A 91 17.33 -28.40 25.75
CA LEU A 91 16.10 -27.81 25.23
C LEU A 91 15.22 -28.83 24.47
N ASN A 92 15.83 -29.76 23.74
CA ASN A 92 15.09 -30.80 23.03
C ASN A 92 14.54 -31.92 23.94
N ARG A 93 15.00 -31.99 25.19
CA ARG A 93 14.50 -33.00 26.14
C ARG A 93 13.14 -32.62 26.72
N ASP A 94 12.86 -31.33 26.84
CA ASP A 94 11.59 -30.82 27.36
C ASP A 94 10.46 -30.93 26.34
N THR A 95 10.74 -30.71 25.05
CA THR A 95 9.76 -30.88 23.97
C THR A 95 9.25 -32.33 23.87
N GLN A 96 10.11 -33.32 24.09
CA GLN A 96 9.68 -34.73 24.09
C GLN A 96 8.83 -35.12 25.32
N ARG A 97 8.95 -34.41 26.44
CA ARG A 97 8.10 -34.65 27.62
C ARG A 97 6.68 -34.15 27.39
N ILE A 98 6.53 -32.97 26.78
CA ILE A 98 5.22 -32.39 26.45
C ILE A 98 4.48 -33.27 25.42
N ALA A 99 5.18 -33.81 24.43
CA ALA A 99 4.58 -34.69 23.42
C ALA A 99 4.05 -36.02 23.99
N LYS A 100 4.61 -36.53 25.10
CA LYS A 100 4.14 -37.77 25.73
C LYS A 100 2.97 -37.57 26.67
N GLN A 101 2.75 -36.36 27.18
CA GLN A 101 1.66 -36.08 28.13
C GLN A 101 0.31 -35.86 27.44
N ASN A 102 0.31 -35.49 26.15
CA ASN A 102 -0.92 -35.28 25.37
C ASN A 102 -1.52 -36.55 24.71
N ASN A 103 -0.92 -37.73 24.91
CA ASN A 103 -1.39 -39.01 24.33
C ASN A 103 -2.00 -39.97 25.36
N GLN A 104 -2.47 -39.47 26.50
CA GLN A 104 -3.22 -40.30 27.45
C GLN A 104 -4.67 -40.47 26.94
N PRO A 105 -5.15 -41.71 26.67
CA PRO A 105 -6.52 -41.93 26.26
C PRO A 105 -7.48 -41.51 27.38
N VAL A 106 -8.44 -40.66 27.05
CA VAL A 106 -9.52 -40.29 27.97
C VAL A 106 -10.41 -41.51 28.15
N GLU A 107 -10.39 -42.06 29.36
CA GLU A 107 -11.26 -43.15 29.81
C GLU A 107 -12.71 -42.61 29.95
N PRO A 108 -13.72 -43.25 29.33
CA PRO A 108 -15.09 -42.75 29.40
C PRO A 108 -15.69 -43.02 30.78
N ALA A 109 -15.93 -41.95 31.52
CA ALA A 109 -16.63 -42.00 32.81
C ALA A 109 -18.14 -42.21 32.61
N GLY A 110 -18.63 -43.32 33.18
CA GLY A 110 -19.86 -43.37 33.97
C GLY A 110 -21.18 -43.00 33.29
N THR A 111 -21.85 -44.01 32.76
CA THR A 111 -23.30 -44.05 32.50
C THR A 111 -24.08 -43.73 33.79
N SER A 112 -24.79 -42.60 33.81
CA SER A 112 -25.96 -42.41 34.66
C SER A 112 -27.21 -42.74 33.86
N GLU A 113 -27.90 -43.75 34.36
CA GLU A 113 -29.19 -44.28 33.93
C GLU A 113 -30.30 -43.27 34.22
N VAL A 114 -30.90 -42.70 33.17
CA VAL A 114 -32.20 -42.01 33.23
C VAL A 114 -33.09 -42.59 32.12
N ALA A 115 -34.28 -42.99 32.55
CA ALA A 115 -35.32 -43.68 31.80
C ALA A 115 -35.85 -42.91 30.55
N PRO A 116 -36.51 -43.60 29.61
CA PRO A 116 -36.65 -43.14 28.24
C PRO A 116 -37.89 -42.24 28.06
N ALA A 117 -37.68 -41.06 27.48
CA ALA A 117 -38.73 -40.35 26.78
C ALA A 117 -38.46 -40.49 25.27
N ALA A 118 -39.37 -41.19 24.60
CA ALA A 118 -39.38 -41.37 23.16
C ALA A 118 -39.50 -40.01 22.47
N GLY A 119 -38.44 -39.60 21.79
CA GLY A 119 -38.37 -38.42 20.94
C GLY A 119 -37.22 -38.58 19.97
N THR A 120 -37.51 -39.20 18.84
CA THR A 120 -36.58 -39.39 17.72
C THR A 120 -36.18 -38.02 17.17
N SER A 121 -35.01 -37.52 17.57
CA SER A 121 -34.36 -36.35 16.95
C SER A 121 -33.22 -36.85 16.09
N GLU A 122 -33.52 -37.17 14.83
CA GLU A 122 -32.52 -37.24 13.75
C GLU A 122 -31.95 -35.83 13.52
N ASN A 123 -30.95 -35.44 14.31
CA ASN A 123 -30.09 -34.30 13.99
C ASN A 123 -28.81 -34.82 13.32
N GLY A 124 -28.97 -35.30 12.08
CA GLY A 124 -27.89 -35.42 11.12
C GLY A 124 -27.88 -34.16 10.26
N ASN A 125 -27.15 -33.13 10.68
CA ASN A 125 -26.91 -31.95 9.84
C ASN A 125 -25.41 -31.72 9.66
N ASP A 126 -24.71 -32.77 9.23
CA ASP A 126 -23.45 -32.65 8.51
C ASP A 126 -23.77 -32.21 7.07
N SER A 127 -24.27 -30.98 6.90
CA SER A 127 -24.33 -30.37 5.58
C SER A 127 -22.89 -30.14 5.12
N PRO A 128 -22.40 -30.81 4.07
CA PRO A 128 -21.05 -30.61 3.57
C PRO A 128 -20.90 -29.13 3.21
N ASN A 129 -19.93 -28.45 3.83
CA ASN A 129 -19.59 -27.07 3.49
C ASN A 129 -19.43 -27.01 1.96
N PRO A 130 -20.23 -26.18 1.25
CA PRO A 130 -20.15 -26.10 -0.19
C PRO A 130 -18.70 -25.77 -0.58
N PRO A 131 -18.16 -26.42 -1.62
CA PRO A 131 -16.79 -26.21 -2.04
C PRO A 131 -16.57 -24.71 -2.28
N GLN A 132 -15.69 -24.10 -1.50
CA GLN A 132 -15.36 -22.69 -1.63
C GLN A 132 -14.78 -22.48 -3.04
N ALA A 133 -15.46 -21.66 -3.84
CA ALA A 133 -14.99 -21.32 -5.17
C ALA A 133 -13.57 -20.73 -5.07
N LYS A 134 -12.66 -21.22 -5.91
CA LYS A 134 -11.29 -20.73 -5.96
C LYS A 134 -11.30 -19.26 -6.38
N ILE A 135 -10.98 -18.36 -5.46
CA ILE A 135 -10.92 -16.92 -5.73
C ILE A 135 -9.71 -16.64 -6.62
N ASP A 136 -9.93 -15.93 -7.72
CA ASP A 136 -8.84 -15.47 -8.60
C ASP A 136 -7.96 -14.46 -7.84
N PRO A 137 -6.65 -14.72 -7.63
CA PRO A 137 -5.76 -13.79 -6.94
C PRO A 137 -5.66 -12.42 -7.63
N ASN A 138 -5.94 -12.32 -8.93
CA ASN A 138 -5.89 -11.07 -9.67
C ASN A 138 -7.20 -10.27 -9.63
N SER A 139 -8.29 -10.89 -9.18
CA SER A 139 -9.56 -10.19 -8.96
C SER A 139 -9.44 -9.15 -7.84
N PHE A 140 -10.38 -8.20 -7.80
CA PHE A 140 -10.42 -7.21 -6.72
C PHE A 140 -10.55 -7.86 -5.33
N GLN A 141 -11.35 -8.93 -5.21
CA GLN A 141 -11.47 -9.73 -4.00
C GLN A 141 -10.14 -10.41 -3.62
N GLY A 142 -9.44 -11.00 -4.60
CA GLY A 142 -8.14 -11.62 -4.41
C GLY A 142 -7.09 -10.64 -3.87
N ARG A 143 -7.08 -9.41 -4.41
CA ARG A 143 -6.18 -8.32 -3.97
C ARG A 143 -6.49 -7.87 -2.53
N LEU A 144 -7.78 -7.73 -2.17
CA LEU A 144 -8.16 -7.45 -0.77
C LEU A 144 -7.69 -8.55 0.19
N LEU A 145 -7.84 -9.83 -0.19
CA LEU A 145 -7.37 -10.95 0.63
C LEU A 145 -5.85 -10.97 0.81
N GLN A 146 -5.09 -10.64 -0.25
CA GLN A 146 -3.64 -10.50 -0.16
C GLN A 146 -3.25 -9.35 0.77
N LEU A 147 -3.93 -8.20 0.65
CA LEU A 147 -3.71 -7.05 1.53
C LEU A 147 -4.03 -7.37 3.00
N GLY A 148 -5.13 -8.09 3.25
CA GLY A 148 -5.49 -8.61 4.58
C GLY A 148 -4.41 -9.51 5.16
N THR A 149 -3.83 -10.39 4.34
CA THR A 149 -2.71 -11.26 4.74
C THR A 149 -1.47 -10.44 5.11
N ARG A 150 -1.11 -9.44 4.30
CA ARG A 150 0.03 -8.53 4.57
C ARG A 150 -0.15 -7.78 5.90
N ILE A 151 -1.35 -7.26 6.16
CA ILE A 151 -1.68 -6.60 7.43
C ILE A 151 -1.65 -7.60 8.60
N GLY A 152 -2.14 -8.81 8.40
CA GLY A 152 -2.04 -9.87 9.41
C GLY A 152 -0.59 -10.18 9.80
N LEU A 153 0.32 -10.24 8.82
CA LEU A 153 1.76 -10.43 9.04
C LEU A 153 2.44 -9.20 9.67
N PHE A 154 1.98 -7.98 9.37
CA PHE A 154 2.42 -6.79 10.09
C PHE A 154 1.99 -6.87 11.56
N ARG A 155 0.72 -7.19 11.81
CA ARG A 155 0.13 -7.25 13.14
C ARG A 155 0.76 -8.32 14.01
N SER A 156 1.09 -9.49 13.46
CA SER A 156 1.77 -10.54 14.22
C SER A 156 3.18 -10.12 14.67
N ARG A 157 3.83 -9.21 13.95
CA ARG A 157 5.16 -8.67 14.29
C ARG A 157 5.09 -7.48 15.25
N GLN A 158 4.14 -6.57 15.04
CA GLN A 158 4.05 -5.29 15.76
C GLN A 158 3.05 -5.31 16.92
N ALA A 159 2.25 -6.37 17.07
CA ALA A 159 1.13 -6.46 18.00
C ALA A 159 0.07 -5.33 17.84
N ALA A 160 0.06 -4.66 16.69
CA ALA A 160 -0.83 -3.56 16.35
C ALA A 160 -1.11 -3.54 14.85
N PHE A 161 -2.24 -2.94 14.45
CA PHE A 161 -2.48 -2.54 13.07
C PHE A 161 -1.50 -1.44 12.65
N PRO A 162 -1.19 -1.30 11.35
CA PRO A 162 -0.39 -0.18 10.86
C PRO A 162 -1.00 1.16 11.29
N ALA A 163 -0.16 2.11 11.74
CA ALA A 163 -0.56 3.50 11.85
C ALA A 163 -0.94 4.02 10.45
N ALA A 164 -1.82 5.02 10.36
CA ALA A 164 -2.28 5.55 9.07
C ALA A 164 -1.13 6.09 8.19
N GLN A 165 -0.07 6.57 8.83
CA GLN A 165 1.07 7.18 8.19
C GLN A 165 2.36 7.01 9.00
N ALA A 166 3.50 7.23 8.35
CA ALA A 166 4.81 7.24 8.97
C ALA A 166 4.93 8.37 10.01
N GLU A 167 5.77 8.15 11.03
CA GLU A 167 6.14 9.22 11.96
C GLU A 167 7.10 10.20 11.26
N GLY A 168 6.84 11.50 11.35
CA GLY A 168 7.73 12.52 10.79
C GLY A 168 7.03 13.77 10.28
N ASN A 169 7.60 14.34 9.21
CA ASN A 169 7.07 15.53 8.55
C ASN A 169 5.75 15.23 7.82
N GLN A 170 4.88 16.24 7.72
CA GLN A 170 3.61 16.16 7.03
C GLN A 170 3.68 16.88 5.68
N PRO A 171 3.09 16.33 4.60
CA PRO A 171 2.30 15.09 4.58
C PRO A 171 3.17 13.83 4.60
N ALA A 172 2.88 12.89 5.51
CA ALA A 172 3.71 11.70 5.72
C ALA A 172 3.40 10.55 4.72
N LEU A 173 4.29 9.56 4.65
CA LEU A 173 4.06 8.34 3.87
C LEU A 173 2.94 7.48 4.46
N SER A 174 2.09 6.89 3.61
CA SER A 174 0.93 6.10 4.03
C SER A 174 1.27 4.77 4.69
N TRP A 175 0.27 4.20 5.38
CA TRP A 175 0.32 2.83 5.90
C TRP A 175 0.61 1.78 4.83
N VAL A 176 0.20 2.03 3.57
CA VAL A 176 0.52 1.14 2.46
C VAL A 176 2.00 1.22 2.09
N ALA A 177 2.60 2.41 2.12
CA ALA A 177 4.04 2.57 1.93
C ALA A 177 4.86 1.92 3.05
N LEU A 178 4.37 1.99 4.29
CA LEU A 178 4.99 1.26 5.41
C LEU A 178 4.95 -0.26 5.20
N LEU A 179 3.84 -0.81 4.71
CA LEU A 179 3.74 -2.23 4.39
C LEU A 179 4.66 -2.63 3.23
N ASP A 180 4.71 -1.81 2.18
CA ASP A 180 5.54 -2.05 1.01
C ASP A 180 7.04 -2.07 1.36
N GLN A 181 7.51 -1.10 2.15
CA GLN A 181 8.90 -1.08 2.61
C GLN A 181 9.27 -2.34 3.41
N GLN A 182 8.35 -2.83 4.25
CA GLN A 182 8.61 -4.03 5.04
C GLN A 182 8.67 -5.32 4.20
N GLU A 183 7.92 -5.37 3.11
CA GLU A 183 7.93 -6.50 2.19
C GLU A 183 9.17 -6.48 1.29
N PHE A 184 9.58 -5.28 0.88
CA PHE A 184 10.72 -5.08 0.00
C PHE A 184 11.80 -4.20 0.66
N PRO A 185 12.44 -4.65 1.75
CA PRO A 185 13.40 -3.83 2.50
C PRO A 185 14.64 -3.44 1.69
N ASN A 186 14.92 -4.15 0.59
CA ASN A 186 16.05 -3.91 -0.30
C ASN A 186 15.64 -3.25 -1.63
N ALA A 187 14.39 -2.81 -1.79
CA ALA A 187 13.97 -2.09 -2.99
C ALA A 187 14.72 -0.75 -3.08
N GLN A 188 15.32 -0.46 -4.23
CA GLN A 188 16.12 0.75 -4.45
C GLN A 188 15.49 1.65 -5.53
N PRO A 189 15.32 2.96 -5.28
CA PRO A 189 15.38 3.60 -3.95
C PRO A 189 14.26 3.11 -3.01
N GLY A 190 14.57 3.04 -1.72
CA GLY A 190 13.58 2.87 -0.65
C GLY A 190 12.96 4.22 -0.26
N PRO A 191 11.89 4.22 0.57
CA PRO A 191 11.30 5.45 1.07
C PRO A 191 12.17 6.11 2.14
N HIS A 192 12.24 7.43 2.11
CA HIS A 192 12.72 8.28 3.20
C HIS A 192 11.55 8.61 4.14
N LEU A 193 11.38 7.81 5.19
CA LEU A 193 10.26 7.87 6.13
C LEU A 193 10.10 9.19 6.89
N ASN A 194 11.20 9.93 7.04
CA ASN A 194 11.24 11.19 7.77
C ASN A 194 11.03 12.42 6.87
N LEU A 195 10.72 12.22 5.59
CA LEU A 195 10.42 13.26 4.62
C LEU A 195 8.94 13.16 4.19
N GLU A 196 8.45 14.23 3.59
CA GLU A 196 7.11 14.26 2.98
C GLU A 196 7.00 13.17 1.90
N TRP A 197 5.81 12.60 1.71
CA TRP A 197 5.63 11.52 0.74
C TRP A 197 5.93 11.96 -0.69
N ASP A 198 5.65 13.22 -1.03
CA ASP A 198 5.88 13.84 -2.33
C ASP A 198 7.21 14.59 -2.43
N ALA A 199 8.07 14.50 -1.40
CA ALA A 199 9.41 15.05 -1.45
C ALA A 199 10.20 14.48 -2.64
N SER A 200 11.09 15.28 -3.23
CA SER A 200 11.90 14.85 -4.38
C SER A 200 12.72 13.58 -4.12
N ALA A 201 13.11 13.33 -2.87
CA ALA A 201 13.81 12.12 -2.46
C ALA A 201 12.91 10.86 -2.50
N ASN A 202 11.61 11.02 -2.31
CA ASN A 202 10.61 9.96 -2.35
C ASN A 202 9.97 9.79 -3.74
N ASP A 203 10.11 10.76 -4.65
CA ASP A 203 9.45 10.77 -5.96
C ASP A 203 9.63 9.46 -6.76
N THR A 204 10.88 8.96 -6.87
CA THR A 204 11.17 7.70 -7.57
C THR A 204 10.51 6.48 -6.90
N TYR A 205 10.40 6.48 -5.58
CA TYR A 205 9.75 5.40 -4.83
C TYR A 205 8.23 5.43 -5.04
N VAL A 206 7.61 6.61 -4.92
CA VAL A 206 6.16 6.80 -5.01
C VAL A 206 5.62 6.66 -6.44
N ARG A 207 6.42 7.02 -7.46
CA ARG A 207 6.04 6.85 -8.88
C ARG A 207 5.92 5.41 -9.33
N ARG A 208 6.29 4.43 -8.51
CA ARG A 208 6.08 3.02 -8.84
C ARG A 208 4.59 2.69 -8.78
N SER A 209 4.07 2.22 -9.90
CA SER A 209 2.74 1.63 -9.94
C SER A 209 2.72 0.35 -9.10
N ARG A 210 1.62 0.13 -8.39
CA ARG A 210 1.38 -1.07 -7.57
C ARG A 210 0.10 -1.74 -8.08
N PRO A 211 0.19 -2.61 -9.10
CA PRO A 211 -0.98 -3.24 -9.68
C PRO A 211 -1.85 -3.93 -8.63
N GLU A 212 -1.27 -4.51 -7.57
CA GLU A 212 -1.95 -5.13 -6.44
C GLU A 212 -2.85 -4.17 -5.64
N LEU A 213 -2.61 -2.86 -5.71
CA LEU A 213 -3.43 -1.83 -5.07
C LEU A 213 -4.55 -1.30 -5.96
N LEU A 214 -4.66 -1.79 -7.20
CA LEU A 214 -5.67 -1.33 -8.15
C LEU A 214 -6.87 -2.28 -8.18
N ASN A 215 -8.05 -1.73 -8.42
CA ASN A 215 -9.21 -2.46 -8.94
C ASN A 215 -9.09 -2.61 -10.47
N PRO A 216 -8.99 -3.82 -11.04
CA PRO A 216 -8.89 -4.04 -12.48
C PRO A 216 -10.04 -3.47 -13.30
N ALA A 217 -11.20 -3.26 -12.68
CA ALA A 217 -12.38 -2.73 -13.38
C ALA A 217 -12.34 -1.20 -13.53
N LEU A 218 -11.54 -0.50 -12.73
CA LEU A 218 -11.41 0.95 -12.78
C LEU A 218 -10.27 1.34 -13.73
N LYS A 219 -10.58 2.25 -14.66
CA LYS A 219 -9.63 2.70 -15.70
C LYS A 219 -8.60 3.69 -15.17
N GLN A 220 -8.97 4.49 -14.17
CA GLN A 220 -8.08 5.48 -13.59
C GLN A 220 -7.01 4.76 -12.78
N THR A 221 -5.74 5.10 -12.99
CA THR A 221 -4.62 4.46 -12.25
C THR A 221 -3.63 5.46 -11.70
N ALA A 222 -3.96 6.75 -11.81
CA ALA A 222 -3.22 7.85 -11.23
C ALA A 222 -4.19 8.88 -10.64
N GLY A 223 -3.78 9.53 -9.57
CA GLY A 223 -4.50 10.65 -8.98
C GLY A 223 -4.42 11.92 -9.84
N ALA A 224 -5.12 12.97 -9.42
CA ALA A 224 -5.05 14.30 -10.06
C ALA A 224 -3.64 14.92 -9.99
N ASP A 225 -2.85 14.49 -9.00
CA ASP A 225 -1.45 14.81 -8.78
C ASP A 225 -0.48 14.10 -9.76
N ARG A 226 -1.00 13.19 -10.61
CA ARG A 226 -0.25 12.33 -11.54
C ARG A 226 0.65 11.30 -10.86
N TYR A 227 0.45 11.02 -9.58
CA TYR A 227 1.07 9.87 -8.93
C TYR A 227 0.19 8.62 -9.08
N PRO A 228 0.77 7.41 -9.12
CA PRO A 228 -0.01 6.18 -9.13
C PRO A 228 -0.95 6.13 -7.91
N THR A 229 -2.21 5.77 -8.14
CA THR A 229 -3.22 5.72 -7.06
C THR A 229 -3.28 4.33 -6.41
N ALA A 230 -3.91 4.25 -5.24
CA ALA A 230 -4.56 3.02 -4.77
C ALA A 230 -6.07 3.11 -5.02
N HIS A 231 -6.73 1.95 -5.19
CA HIS A 231 -8.19 1.81 -5.20
C HIS A 231 -8.71 1.24 -3.88
N PHE A 232 -7.91 1.38 -2.81
CA PHE A 232 -8.22 0.96 -1.45
C PHE A 232 -7.92 2.08 -0.48
N VAL A 233 -8.65 2.12 0.62
CA VAL A 233 -8.44 3.09 1.70
C VAL A 233 -8.67 2.44 3.06
N GLY A 234 -7.91 2.84 4.07
CA GLY A 234 -8.15 2.43 5.46
C GLY A 234 -9.35 3.17 6.07
N ILE A 235 -10.11 2.53 6.94
CA ILE A 235 -11.26 3.16 7.59
C ILE A 235 -10.83 3.87 8.88
N ALA A 236 -11.09 5.17 8.92
CA ALA A 236 -10.72 6.04 10.05
C ALA A 236 -11.77 6.12 11.15
N GLY A 237 -12.99 5.62 10.88
CA GLY A 237 -14.13 5.68 11.78
C GLY A 237 -15.28 6.51 11.22
N VAL A 238 -16.07 7.12 12.09
CA VAL A 238 -17.30 7.85 11.75
C VAL A 238 -17.17 9.34 12.07
N GLY A 239 -17.45 10.21 11.11
CA GLY A 239 -17.39 11.67 11.24
C GLY A 239 -16.05 12.28 10.76
N HIS A 240 -16.06 13.57 10.43
CA HIS A 240 -14.91 14.26 9.82
C HIS A 240 -13.63 14.24 10.68
N ASP A 241 -13.79 14.26 12.00
CA ASP A 241 -12.71 14.24 13.00
C ASP A 241 -12.21 12.82 13.33
N ALA A 242 -12.81 11.77 12.75
CA ALA A 242 -12.47 10.39 13.11
C ALA A 242 -10.99 10.01 13.01
N PRO A 243 -10.23 10.49 11.99
CA PRO A 243 -8.79 10.24 11.89
C PRO A 243 -7.96 10.68 13.10
N ASP A 244 -8.47 11.63 13.89
CA ASP A 244 -7.77 12.24 15.02
C ASP A 244 -8.31 11.79 16.38
N LEU A 245 -9.37 10.98 16.39
CA LEU A 245 -9.98 10.52 17.64
C LEU A 245 -9.05 9.58 18.42
N PRO A 246 -9.05 9.64 19.76
CA PRO A 246 -8.33 8.67 20.57
C PRO A 246 -8.96 7.27 20.42
N VAL A 247 -8.17 6.23 20.68
CA VAL A 247 -8.60 4.82 20.52
C VAL A 247 -9.84 4.46 21.36
N THR A 248 -10.06 5.17 22.46
CA THR A 248 -11.20 4.96 23.36
C THR A 248 -12.50 5.63 22.90
N HIS A 249 -12.45 6.43 21.82
CA HIS A 249 -13.64 7.15 21.36
C HIS A 249 -14.60 6.21 20.62
N PRO A 250 -15.93 6.29 20.85
CA PRO A 250 -16.91 5.40 20.22
C PRO A 250 -16.94 5.46 18.69
N ARG A 251 -16.54 6.59 18.11
CA ARG A 251 -16.47 6.80 16.65
C ARG A 251 -15.11 6.46 16.01
N ALA A 252 -14.13 6.01 16.79
CA ALA A 252 -12.78 5.79 16.28
C ALA A 252 -12.74 4.52 15.40
N GLY A 253 -12.05 4.58 14.26
CA GLY A 253 -11.80 3.42 13.40
C GLY A 253 -10.46 2.74 13.67
N ILE A 254 -10.15 1.74 12.83
CA ILE A 254 -8.89 0.98 12.90
C ILE A 254 -7.68 1.87 12.60
N PHE A 255 -7.78 2.73 11.59
CA PHE A 255 -6.68 3.61 11.21
C PHE A 255 -6.87 5.03 11.77
N ALA A 256 -5.78 5.66 12.18
CA ALA A 256 -5.77 7.03 12.68
C ALA A 256 -4.38 7.66 12.49
N ARG A 257 -4.31 9.00 12.43
CA ARG A 257 -3.08 9.74 12.13
C ARG A 257 -2.03 9.66 13.22
N ASN A 258 -2.48 9.66 14.47
CA ASN A 258 -1.62 9.85 15.65
C ASN A 258 -1.66 8.67 16.62
N ARG A 259 -2.08 7.49 16.16
CA ARG A 259 -2.11 6.26 16.97
C ARG A 259 -2.12 5.00 16.12
N SER A 260 -1.67 3.91 16.72
CA SER A 260 -1.88 2.55 16.21
C SER A 260 -2.96 1.87 17.05
N THR A 261 -3.84 1.12 16.40
CA THR A 261 -4.88 0.32 17.06
C THR A 261 -4.34 -1.08 17.34
N ARG A 262 -4.59 -1.64 18.51
CA ARG A 262 -4.25 -3.04 18.84
C ARG A 262 -5.46 -3.96 18.69
N VAL A 263 -5.25 -5.27 18.75
CA VAL A 263 -6.35 -6.24 18.67
C VAL A 263 -7.28 -6.07 19.87
N GLU A 264 -6.73 -5.86 21.06
CA GLU A 264 -7.50 -5.64 22.29
C GLU A 264 -8.33 -4.35 22.27
N ASP A 265 -8.01 -3.39 21.40
CA ASP A 265 -8.77 -2.15 21.26
C ASP A 265 -10.05 -2.35 20.44
N VAL A 266 -10.12 -3.40 19.61
CA VAL A 266 -11.28 -3.71 18.76
C VAL A 266 -12.30 -4.52 19.56
N LYS A 267 -13.23 -3.80 20.20
CA LYS A 267 -14.25 -4.39 21.07
C LYS A 267 -15.39 -5.04 20.30
N ASP A 268 -15.72 -4.55 19.10
CA ASP A 268 -16.81 -5.08 18.25
C ASP A 268 -16.52 -6.48 17.67
N GLY A 269 -15.29 -6.95 17.85
CA GLY A 269 -14.78 -8.18 17.28
C GLY A 269 -14.22 -7.96 15.87
N LEU A 270 -13.05 -8.55 15.62
CA LEU A 270 -12.31 -8.38 14.38
C LEU A 270 -13.10 -8.74 13.11
N SER A 271 -14.02 -9.70 13.21
CA SER A 271 -14.86 -10.16 12.10
C SER A 271 -16.08 -9.29 11.82
N GLN A 272 -16.35 -8.28 12.67
CA GLN A 272 -17.45 -7.31 12.50
C GLN A 272 -16.94 -5.89 12.23
N THR A 273 -15.65 -5.63 12.45
CA THR A 273 -15.04 -4.34 12.17
C THR A 273 -14.52 -4.24 10.74
N TRP A 274 -15.03 -3.26 10.00
CA TRP A 274 -14.62 -2.85 8.67
C TRP A 274 -13.27 -2.12 8.74
N MET A 275 -12.24 -2.73 8.15
CA MET A 275 -10.86 -2.21 8.21
C MET A 275 -10.49 -1.44 6.94
N ILE A 276 -10.76 -1.99 5.76
CA ILE A 276 -10.39 -1.39 4.46
C ILE A 276 -11.55 -1.48 3.49
N SER A 277 -11.70 -0.46 2.65
CA SER A 277 -12.67 -0.40 1.58
C SER A 277 -12.02 -0.22 0.22
N GLY A 278 -12.71 -0.66 -0.83
CA GLY A 278 -12.52 -0.09 -2.16
C GLY A 278 -12.98 1.36 -2.26
N ILE A 279 -12.40 2.10 -3.20
CA ILE A 279 -12.86 3.44 -3.60
C ILE A 279 -13.08 3.50 -5.11
N VAL A 280 -14.06 4.29 -5.54
CA VAL A 280 -14.43 4.52 -6.95
C VAL A 280 -14.24 5.99 -7.37
N SER A 281 -13.93 6.87 -6.43
CA SER A 281 -13.63 8.28 -6.68
C SER A 281 -12.69 8.83 -5.60
N GLN A 282 -12.23 10.08 -5.79
CA GLN A 282 -11.27 10.75 -4.91
C GLN A 282 -9.97 9.92 -4.76
N PHE A 283 -9.44 9.48 -5.90
CA PHE A 283 -8.19 8.76 -6.01
C PHE A 283 -7.01 9.65 -5.59
N THR A 284 -6.13 9.11 -4.75
CA THR A 284 -4.92 9.77 -4.27
C THR A 284 -3.73 8.85 -4.42
N SER A 285 -2.53 9.42 -4.42
CA SER A 285 -1.29 8.64 -4.37
C SER A 285 -1.37 7.54 -3.31
N TRP A 286 -0.98 6.32 -3.66
CA TRP A 286 -0.95 5.21 -2.68
C TRP A 286 0.00 5.49 -1.51
N ALA A 287 0.92 6.44 -1.68
CA ALA A 287 1.89 6.85 -0.68
C ALA A 287 1.42 8.01 0.21
N ASP A 288 0.27 8.63 -0.06
CA ASP A 288 -0.22 9.78 0.70
C ASP A 288 -0.86 9.34 2.03
N GLY A 289 -0.19 9.56 3.15
CA GLY A 289 -0.66 9.14 4.46
C GLY A 289 -1.90 9.87 4.96
N GLU A 290 -2.17 11.08 4.47
CA GLU A 290 -3.33 11.87 4.88
C GLU A 290 -4.63 11.32 4.26
N HIS A 291 -4.56 10.94 2.99
CA HIS A 291 -5.74 10.55 2.20
C HIS A 291 -5.91 9.03 2.03
N MET A 292 -4.91 8.23 2.40
CA MET A 292 -5.00 6.76 2.41
C MET A 292 -5.79 6.20 3.60
N ILE A 293 -6.39 7.07 4.40
CA ILE A 293 -7.45 6.75 5.37
C ILE A 293 -8.66 7.64 5.12
N ARG A 294 -9.87 7.13 5.37
CA ARG A 294 -11.11 7.88 5.13
C ARG A 294 -12.15 7.63 6.21
N PRO A 295 -12.75 8.68 6.77
CA PRO A 295 -13.91 8.55 7.65
C PRO A 295 -15.22 8.36 6.86
N LEU A 296 -16.24 7.82 7.52
CA LEU A 296 -17.63 7.87 7.06
C LEU A 296 -18.23 9.22 7.47
N THR A 297 -18.45 10.11 6.52
CA THR A 297 -18.92 11.48 6.80
C THR A 297 -20.33 11.74 6.31
N LYS A 298 -20.77 11.11 5.22
CA LYS A 298 -22.10 11.40 4.66
C LYS A 298 -22.69 10.22 3.91
N ALA A 299 -23.95 9.91 4.25
CA ALA A 299 -24.73 8.90 3.56
C ALA A 299 -25.22 9.37 2.16
N PRO A 300 -25.48 8.44 1.22
CA PRO A 300 -25.21 7.00 1.31
C PRO A 300 -23.70 6.73 1.37
N TYR A 301 -23.24 5.75 2.14
CA TYR A 301 -21.79 5.51 2.26
C TYR A 301 -21.22 4.70 1.08
N ILE A 302 -21.99 3.75 0.56
CA ILE A 302 -21.61 2.96 -0.62
C ILE A 302 -21.96 3.76 -1.87
N ASN A 303 -20.98 3.96 -2.75
CA ASN A 303 -21.10 4.73 -3.99
C ASN A 303 -21.60 6.19 -3.78
N GLY A 304 -21.40 6.75 -2.59
CA GLY A 304 -21.81 8.11 -2.27
C GLY A 304 -20.66 9.11 -2.20
N PRO A 305 -20.85 10.23 -1.49
CA PRO A 305 -19.93 11.38 -1.54
C PRO A 305 -18.56 11.09 -0.93
N ASP A 306 -18.46 10.11 -0.03
CA ASP A 306 -17.19 9.65 0.54
C ASP A 306 -16.42 8.75 -0.44
N GLY A 307 -16.95 8.43 -1.62
CA GLY A 307 -16.22 7.76 -2.71
C GLY A 307 -15.92 6.27 -2.50
N PHE A 308 -16.46 5.62 -1.46
CA PHE A 308 -16.33 4.17 -1.26
C PHE A 308 -17.08 3.38 -2.34
N GLY A 309 -16.53 2.24 -2.78
CA GLY A 309 -17.20 1.34 -3.74
C GLY A 309 -16.27 0.26 -4.30
N SER A 310 -16.82 -0.68 -5.08
CA SER A 310 -16.04 -1.77 -5.72
C SER A 310 -16.44 -2.06 -7.17
N ASP A 311 -16.75 -1.02 -7.95
CA ASP A 311 -17.24 -1.08 -9.35
C ASP A 311 -18.64 -1.70 -9.55
N SER A 312 -19.30 -2.14 -8.47
CA SER A 312 -20.69 -2.57 -8.51
C SER A 312 -21.61 -1.49 -7.96
N PRO A 313 -22.75 -1.19 -8.61
CA PRO A 313 -23.67 -0.14 -8.15
C PRO A 313 -24.34 -0.50 -6.82
N ASP A 314 -24.60 -1.78 -6.59
CA ASP A 314 -25.47 -2.24 -5.50
C ASP A 314 -24.70 -2.90 -4.35
N GLN A 315 -23.40 -3.15 -4.51
CA GLN A 315 -22.59 -3.83 -3.49
C GLN A 315 -21.15 -3.31 -3.46
N MET A 316 -20.51 -3.52 -2.32
CA MET A 316 -19.12 -3.18 -2.08
C MET A 316 -18.39 -4.32 -1.40
N LEU A 317 -17.21 -4.67 -1.91
CA LEU A 317 -16.28 -5.54 -1.21
C LEU A 317 -15.51 -4.75 -0.14
N ILE A 318 -15.51 -5.26 1.08
CA ILE A 318 -14.77 -4.72 2.21
C ILE A 318 -13.85 -5.79 2.81
N LEU A 319 -12.73 -5.35 3.36
CA LEU A 319 -11.83 -6.18 4.14
C LEU A 319 -12.07 -5.91 5.64
N MET A 320 -12.39 -6.99 6.35
CA MET A 320 -12.63 -6.99 7.79
C MET A 320 -11.31 -7.03 8.57
N ALA A 321 -11.32 -6.61 9.83
CA ALA A 321 -10.12 -6.57 10.67
C ALA A 321 -9.55 -7.96 11.03
N ASP A 322 -10.32 -9.04 10.84
CA ASP A 322 -9.84 -10.42 10.93
C ASP A 322 -9.11 -10.92 9.67
N GLY A 323 -9.12 -10.12 8.59
CA GLY A 323 -8.53 -10.45 7.29
C GLY A 323 -9.49 -11.08 6.29
N SER A 324 -10.75 -11.33 6.66
CA SER A 324 -11.78 -11.84 5.75
C SER A 324 -12.33 -10.73 4.84
N VAL A 325 -12.78 -11.11 3.64
CA VAL A 325 -13.42 -10.18 2.70
C VAL A 325 -14.92 -10.48 2.62
N ARG A 326 -15.76 -9.45 2.74
CA ARG A 326 -17.22 -9.55 2.67
C ARG A 326 -17.77 -8.64 1.59
N SER A 327 -18.89 -9.07 0.98
CA SER A 327 -19.73 -8.19 0.17
C SER A 327 -20.79 -7.55 1.05
N VAL A 328 -20.98 -6.25 0.92
CA VAL A 328 -21.97 -5.46 1.65
C VAL A 328 -22.87 -4.76 0.65
N SER A 329 -24.18 -4.94 0.81
CA SER A 329 -25.19 -4.33 -0.06
C SER A 329 -25.32 -2.84 0.22
N SER A 330 -25.59 -2.04 -0.81
CA SER A 330 -26.01 -0.64 -0.71
C SER A 330 -27.31 -0.45 0.10
N GLU A 331 -28.13 -1.49 0.24
CA GLU A 331 -29.32 -1.53 1.08
C GLU A 331 -29.01 -1.76 2.57
N THR A 332 -27.76 -2.05 2.91
CA THR A 332 -27.33 -2.25 4.30
C THR A 332 -27.59 -0.95 5.07
N SER A 333 -28.29 -1.05 6.20
CA SER A 333 -28.60 0.11 7.04
C SER A 333 -27.33 0.92 7.36
N GLU A 334 -27.43 2.24 7.19
CA GLU A 334 -26.37 3.20 7.52
C GLU A 334 -25.88 3.07 8.97
N VAL A 335 -26.77 2.68 9.89
CA VAL A 335 -26.42 2.42 11.30
C VAL A 335 -25.48 1.21 11.40
N ILE A 336 -25.73 0.16 10.63
CA ILE A 336 -24.87 -1.03 10.59
C ILE A 336 -23.51 -0.66 10.00
N LEU A 337 -23.47 0.07 8.88
CA LEU A 337 -22.22 0.51 8.26
C LEU A 337 -21.37 1.36 9.19
N ARG A 338 -22.00 2.31 9.91
CA ARG A 338 -21.31 3.13 10.91
C ARG A 338 -20.75 2.31 12.07
N ARG A 339 -21.51 1.31 12.56
CA ARG A 339 -21.02 0.40 13.61
C ARG A 339 -19.85 -0.46 13.13
N MET A 340 -19.92 -0.96 11.89
CA MET A 340 -18.81 -1.70 11.31
C MET A 340 -17.55 -0.83 11.18
N ALA A 341 -17.67 0.45 10.87
CA ALA A 341 -16.53 1.36 10.73
C ALA A 341 -15.85 1.75 12.06
N ALA A 342 -16.52 1.58 13.18
CA ALA A 342 -16.00 1.86 14.52
C ALA A 342 -15.36 0.61 15.15
N ILE A 343 -14.43 0.83 16.10
CA ILE A 343 -13.75 -0.26 16.84
C ILE A 343 -14.32 -0.51 18.23
N ALA A 344 -15.12 0.43 18.75
CA ALA A 344 -15.55 0.44 20.14
C ALA A 344 -17.03 0.02 20.28
N ASP A 345 -17.21 -1.25 20.64
CA ASP A 345 -18.49 -1.88 20.99
C ASP A 345 -19.18 -1.19 22.16
N GLY A 346 -20.49 -1.15 22.06
CA GLY A 346 -21.38 -0.87 23.18
C GLY A 346 -21.91 0.56 23.27
N TYR A 347 -21.37 1.50 22.48
CA TYR A 347 -22.07 2.76 22.29
C TYR A 347 -23.04 2.57 21.13
N SER A 348 -24.33 2.75 21.40
CA SER A 348 -25.19 3.26 20.33
C SER A 348 -24.45 4.47 19.78
N LEU A 349 -24.12 4.44 18.49
CA LEU A 349 -23.82 5.64 17.72
C LEU A 349 -25.09 6.49 17.75
N ASP A 350 -25.32 7.04 18.93
CA ASP A 350 -26.43 7.87 19.27
C ASP A 350 -26.20 9.14 18.45
N PRO A 351 -27.18 9.55 17.63
CA PRO A 351 -27.12 10.82 16.92
C PRO A 351 -26.75 12.00 17.85
N SER A 352 -26.95 11.88 19.17
CA SER A 352 -26.55 12.87 20.16
C SER A 352 -25.03 12.98 20.37
N VAL A 353 -24.22 12.00 19.95
CA VAL A 353 -22.76 12.06 20.07
C VAL A 353 -22.23 13.14 19.11
N PRO A 354 -21.55 14.19 19.61
CA PRO A 354 -21.01 15.25 18.76
C PRO A 354 -20.11 14.68 17.64
N GLY A 355 -20.33 15.15 16.42
CA GLY A 355 -19.59 14.72 15.22
C GLY A 355 -20.15 13.47 14.54
N ASP A 356 -21.20 12.83 15.07
CA ASP A 356 -21.93 11.80 14.32
C ASP A 356 -22.72 12.43 13.16
N PRO A 357 -22.55 11.95 11.91
CA PRO A 357 -23.27 12.50 10.76
C PRO A 357 -24.80 12.37 10.85
N ALA A 358 -25.33 11.47 11.68
CA ALA A 358 -26.77 11.36 11.90
C ALA A 358 -27.35 12.49 12.78
N GLY A 359 -26.53 13.14 13.62
CA GLY A 359 -26.97 14.18 14.57
C GLY A 359 -27.44 15.48 13.92
N ASN A 360 -27.12 15.69 12.64
CA ASN A 360 -27.56 16.88 11.88
C ASN A 360 -28.91 16.70 11.17
N VAL A 361 -29.50 15.50 11.23
CA VAL A 361 -30.89 15.32 10.83
C VAL A 361 -31.73 15.86 11.98
N VAL A 362 -31.99 17.17 11.96
CA VAL A 362 -33.12 17.74 12.70
C VAL A 362 -34.33 16.96 12.23
N GLU A 363 -34.78 16.01 13.06
CA GLU A 363 -36.03 15.28 12.84
C GLU A 363 -37.08 16.36 12.58
N PRO A 364 -37.67 16.45 11.37
CA PRO A 364 -38.66 17.48 11.09
C PRO A 364 -39.75 17.29 12.14
N GLU A 365 -39.91 18.30 13.00
CA GLU A 365 -40.86 18.27 14.11
C GLU A 365 -42.17 17.69 13.59
N SER A 366 -42.49 16.48 14.05
CA SER A 366 -43.77 15.85 13.71
C SER A 366 -44.85 16.88 14.04
N PRO A 367 -45.74 17.23 13.10
CA PRO A 367 -46.71 18.29 13.33
C PRO A 367 -47.53 17.92 14.56
N ILE A 368 -47.35 18.71 15.62
CA ILE A 368 -48.13 18.60 16.84
C ILE A 368 -49.60 18.70 16.43
N ASN A 369 -50.36 17.64 16.68
CA ASN A 369 -51.82 17.58 16.56
C ASN A 369 -52.44 18.77 17.30
N SER A 370 -52.62 19.89 16.60
CA SER A 370 -53.45 21.01 17.01
C SER A 370 -54.69 21.01 16.15
N SER A 371 -55.70 20.32 16.64
CA SER A 371 -57.07 20.32 16.14
C SER A 371 -57.67 21.73 16.30
N THR A 372 -57.31 22.65 15.41
CA THR A 372 -58.03 23.91 15.20
C THR A 372 -58.42 23.96 13.73
N PRO A 373 -59.70 24.18 13.38
CA PRO A 373 -60.12 24.29 11.99
C PRO A 373 -59.56 25.60 11.41
N ILE A 374 -58.47 25.47 10.65
CA ILE A 374 -57.91 26.57 9.87
C ILE A 374 -58.82 26.79 8.65
N PRO A 375 -59.26 28.03 8.38
CA PRO A 375 -60.05 28.34 7.19
C PRO A 375 -59.25 28.04 5.93
N VAL A 376 -59.90 27.35 4.99
CA VAL A 376 -59.36 26.98 3.67
C VAL A 376 -58.70 28.21 3.02
N PRO A 377 -57.37 28.21 2.81
CA PRO A 377 -56.72 29.24 2.04
C PRO A 377 -57.10 29.05 0.58
N VAL A 378 -57.70 30.08 -0.01
CA VAL A 378 -57.87 30.20 -1.45
C VAL A 378 -56.47 30.17 -2.07
N MET A 379 -56.18 29.13 -2.86
CA MET A 379 -54.95 29.04 -3.65
C MET A 379 -54.89 30.23 -4.62
N PRO A 380 -53.82 31.04 -4.61
CA PRO A 380 -53.51 31.84 -5.77
C PRO A 380 -53.00 30.92 -6.90
N ASP A 381 -53.41 31.25 -8.13
CA ASP A 381 -53.04 30.53 -9.34
C ASP A 381 -51.53 30.26 -9.45
N PRO A 382 -51.13 29.11 -10.02
CA PRO A 382 -49.72 28.78 -10.19
C PRO A 382 -49.05 29.80 -11.11
N VAL A 383 -48.24 30.68 -10.52
CA VAL A 383 -47.27 31.49 -11.26
C VAL A 383 -46.27 30.52 -11.87
N ARG A 384 -46.46 30.27 -13.15
CA ARG A 384 -45.57 29.52 -14.03
C ARG A 384 -44.24 30.28 -14.12
N SER A 385 -43.30 29.96 -13.23
CA SER A 385 -41.93 30.45 -13.31
C SER A 385 -41.23 29.77 -14.48
N SER A 386 -41.28 30.41 -15.63
CA SER A 386 -40.51 30.10 -16.82
C SER A 386 -39.15 30.78 -16.75
N GLU A 387 -38.30 30.34 -15.83
CA GLU A 387 -36.86 30.59 -15.93
C GLU A 387 -36.18 29.29 -16.36
N PRO A 388 -35.62 29.22 -17.58
CA PRO A 388 -34.90 28.04 -18.02
C PRO A 388 -33.67 27.87 -17.14
N ALA A 389 -33.51 26.68 -16.58
CA ALA A 389 -32.28 26.25 -15.93
C ALA A 389 -31.11 26.56 -16.88
N THR A 390 -30.26 27.52 -16.48
CA THR A 390 -29.00 27.77 -17.16
C THR A 390 -28.15 26.54 -16.91
N THR A 391 -28.18 25.61 -17.87
CA THR A 391 -27.24 24.51 -17.97
C THR A 391 -25.85 25.13 -17.94
N SER A 392 -25.12 24.96 -16.83
CA SER A 392 -23.69 25.20 -16.78
C SER A 392 -23.07 24.34 -17.87
N GLN A 393 -22.78 24.96 -19.03
CA GLN A 393 -22.01 24.35 -20.08
C GLN A 393 -20.63 24.11 -19.46
N VAL A 394 -20.36 22.85 -19.10
CA VAL A 394 -19.00 22.37 -18.81
C VAL A 394 -18.15 22.88 -19.99
N PRO A 395 -17.11 23.70 -19.74
CA PRO A 395 -16.24 24.17 -20.79
C PRO A 395 -15.82 22.96 -21.64
N PRO A 396 -15.95 23.01 -22.97
CA PRO A 396 -15.58 21.89 -23.81
C PRO A 396 -14.15 21.50 -23.46
N GLU A 397 -13.96 20.27 -22.96
CA GLU A 397 -12.64 19.72 -22.66
C GLU A 397 -11.80 19.93 -23.92
N GLU A 398 -10.77 20.78 -23.83
CA GLU A 398 -9.79 20.92 -24.89
C GLU A 398 -9.25 19.52 -25.19
N MET A 399 -9.54 19.00 -26.38
CA MET A 399 -9.00 17.72 -26.84
C MET A 399 -7.47 17.83 -26.79
N VAL A 400 -6.89 17.24 -25.77
CA VAL A 400 -5.44 17.16 -25.62
C VAL A 400 -4.90 16.39 -26.81
N ASP A 401 -3.98 17.01 -27.55
CA ASP A 401 -3.28 16.40 -28.68
C ASP A 401 -2.35 15.28 -28.17
N PHE A 402 -2.93 14.10 -27.98
CA PHE A 402 -2.28 12.96 -27.35
C PHE A 402 -0.95 12.55 -28.02
N PRO A 403 -0.81 12.55 -29.36
CA PRO A 403 0.49 12.37 -30.01
C PRO A 403 1.59 13.28 -29.45
N LYS A 404 1.31 14.57 -29.24
CA LYS A 404 2.27 15.51 -28.65
C LYS A 404 2.59 15.18 -27.19
N VAL A 405 1.62 14.67 -26.44
CA VAL A 405 1.84 14.21 -25.06
C VAL A 405 2.83 13.05 -25.03
N VAL A 406 2.65 12.06 -25.92
CA VAL A 406 3.56 10.90 -25.99
C VAL A 406 4.94 11.30 -26.50
N GLU A 407 5.02 12.15 -27.52
CA GLU A 407 6.31 12.67 -28.00
C GLU A 407 7.08 13.39 -26.89
N LYS A 408 6.39 14.24 -26.10
CA LYS A 408 6.99 14.94 -24.97
C LYS A 408 7.44 13.97 -23.88
N ALA A 409 6.62 12.98 -23.53
CA ALA A 409 6.96 11.96 -22.55
C ALA A 409 8.19 11.16 -22.98
N PHE A 410 8.25 10.75 -24.25
CA PHE A 410 9.34 9.92 -24.76
C PHE A 410 10.62 10.71 -25.03
N ALA A 411 10.52 12.03 -25.22
CA ALA A 411 11.67 12.94 -25.30
C ALA A 411 12.33 13.22 -23.94
N GLN A 412 11.73 12.78 -22.82
CA GLN A 412 12.31 12.96 -21.50
C GLN A 412 13.68 12.27 -21.40
N LYS A 413 14.71 13.03 -21.02
CA LYS A 413 16.07 12.51 -20.82
C LYS A 413 16.17 11.78 -19.49
N ILE A 414 16.73 10.58 -19.54
CA ILE A 414 17.05 9.74 -18.40
C ILE A 414 18.57 9.73 -18.24
N VAL A 415 19.05 10.22 -17.09
CA VAL A 415 20.48 10.33 -16.79
C VAL A 415 21.14 8.94 -16.80
N SER A 416 20.50 7.96 -16.16
CA SER A 416 20.92 6.57 -16.20
C SER A 416 19.74 5.63 -15.95
N PHE A 417 19.67 4.54 -16.71
CA PHE A 417 18.79 3.40 -16.47
C PHE A 417 19.65 2.15 -16.57
N GLU A 418 19.60 1.26 -15.57
CA GLU A 418 20.40 0.04 -15.56
C GLU A 418 19.65 -1.09 -14.87
N LEU A 419 19.43 -2.19 -15.60
CA LEU A 419 18.92 -3.43 -15.05
C LEU A 419 20.09 -4.31 -14.59
N ASN A 420 20.25 -4.43 -13.28
CA ASN A 420 21.33 -5.22 -12.67
C ASN A 420 21.19 -6.74 -12.89
N GLN A 421 20.01 -7.20 -13.31
CA GLN A 421 19.72 -8.59 -13.61
C GLN A 421 18.78 -8.69 -14.81
N PRO A 422 18.75 -9.84 -15.53
CA PRO A 422 17.75 -10.07 -16.56
C PRO A 422 16.33 -10.01 -15.95
N THR A 423 15.52 -9.08 -16.45
CA THR A 423 14.15 -8.83 -15.95
C THR A 423 13.14 -9.15 -17.04
N PRO A 424 11.97 -9.75 -16.76
CA PRO A 424 10.96 -10.02 -17.79
C PRO A 424 10.54 -8.75 -18.56
N LEU A 425 10.39 -8.84 -19.89
CA LEU A 425 10.05 -7.69 -20.74
C LEU A 425 8.82 -6.92 -20.25
N ALA A 426 7.74 -7.63 -19.89
CA ALA A 426 6.53 -6.99 -19.39
C ALA A 426 6.76 -6.14 -18.13
N GLN A 427 7.67 -6.56 -17.25
CA GLN A 427 8.01 -5.80 -16.05
C GLN A 427 8.83 -4.55 -16.40
N VAL A 428 9.80 -4.66 -17.31
CA VAL A 428 10.58 -3.50 -17.78
C VAL A 428 9.67 -2.47 -18.46
N LEU A 429 8.71 -2.92 -19.29
CA LEU A 429 7.75 -2.04 -19.92
C LEU A 429 6.83 -1.34 -18.92
N ALA A 430 6.42 -2.02 -17.84
CA ALA A 430 5.65 -1.40 -16.76
C ALA A 430 6.45 -0.30 -16.03
N GLU A 431 7.76 -0.50 -15.83
CA GLU A 431 8.65 0.53 -15.28
C GLU A 431 8.79 1.72 -16.24
N LEU A 432 8.99 1.48 -17.54
CA LEU A 432 9.06 2.55 -18.53
C LEU A 432 7.73 3.30 -18.68
N GLU A 433 6.59 2.60 -18.64
CA GLU A 433 5.24 3.20 -18.59
C GLU A 433 5.08 4.13 -17.39
N ALA A 434 5.52 3.69 -16.20
CA ALA A 434 5.45 4.49 -14.98
C ALA A 434 6.31 5.76 -15.07
N ILE A 435 7.49 5.68 -15.69
CA ILE A 435 8.35 6.85 -15.96
C ILE A 435 7.70 7.77 -17.00
N ALA A 436 7.11 7.21 -18.05
CA ALA A 436 6.50 7.96 -19.14
C ALA A 436 5.22 8.70 -18.74
N GLY A 437 4.46 8.11 -17.82
CA GLY A 437 3.05 8.45 -17.63
C GLY A 437 2.18 8.13 -18.86
N VAL A 438 2.61 7.20 -19.71
CA VAL A 438 1.93 6.80 -20.95
C VAL A 438 1.77 5.28 -20.95
N ARG A 439 0.54 4.80 -21.19
CA ARG A 439 0.22 3.36 -21.27
C ARG A 439 0.97 2.68 -22.39
N ILE A 440 1.66 1.57 -22.08
CA ILE A 440 2.37 0.73 -23.04
C ILE A 440 1.78 -0.68 -22.98
N GLU A 441 1.11 -1.09 -24.04
CA GLU A 441 0.43 -2.38 -24.12
C GLU A 441 0.93 -3.20 -25.31
N PHE A 442 0.99 -4.52 -25.14
CA PHE A 442 1.16 -5.42 -26.27
C PHE A 442 -0.13 -5.52 -27.08
N ASP A 443 -0.01 -5.61 -28.41
CA ASP A 443 -1.15 -5.98 -29.23
C ASP A 443 -1.66 -7.37 -28.81
N PRO A 444 -2.93 -7.49 -28.37
CA PRO A 444 -3.45 -8.74 -27.82
C PRO A 444 -3.57 -9.86 -28.87
N THR A 445 -3.61 -9.51 -30.17
CA THR A 445 -3.66 -10.49 -31.27
C THR A 445 -2.27 -11.01 -31.62
N ALA A 446 -1.26 -10.15 -31.63
CA ALA A 446 0.11 -10.54 -31.94
C ALA A 446 0.84 -11.17 -30.73
N TYR A 447 0.56 -10.69 -29.52
CA TYR A 447 1.19 -11.12 -28.28
C TYR A 447 0.13 -11.36 -27.20
N PRO A 448 -0.53 -12.55 -27.19
CA PRO A 448 -1.46 -12.92 -26.12
C PRO A 448 -0.77 -12.94 -24.74
N ALA A 449 -1.55 -12.99 -23.66
CA ALA A 449 -1.03 -12.91 -22.30
C ALA A 449 0.01 -14.00 -21.99
N GLU A 450 -0.14 -15.17 -22.59
CA GLU A 450 0.74 -16.34 -22.45
C GLU A 450 1.93 -16.32 -23.42
N SER A 451 2.07 -15.27 -24.23
CA SER A 451 3.14 -15.19 -25.23
C SER A 451 4.52 -15.20 -24.56
N PRO A 452 5.43 -16.13 -24.95
CA PRO A 452 6.78 -16.18 -24.41
C PRO A 452 7.56 -14.86 -24.56
N ALA A 453 7.23 -14.05 -25.57
CA ALA A 453 7.84 -12.74 -25.79
C ALA A 453 7.63 -11.79 -24.61
N ARG A 454 6.46 -11.84 -23.95
CA ARG A 454 6.15 -11.00 -22.78
C ARG A 454 7.00 -11.36 -21.56
N MET A 455 7.38 -12.63 -21.45
CA MET A 455 8.15 -13.19 -20.32
C MET A 455 9.65 -13.27 -20.61
N GLN A 456 10.07 -12.91 -21.82
CA GLN A 456 11.46 -12.98 -22.22
C GLN A 456 12.30 -12.08 -21.31
N PRO A 457 13.33 -12.62 -20.63
CA PRO A 457 14.20 -11.81 -19.79
C PRO A 457 15.08 -10.91 -20.68
N VAL A 458 15.09 -9.63 -20.36
CA VAL A 458 15.80 -8.59 -21.11
C VAL A 458 16.80 -7.89 -20.19
N LYS A 459 17.85 -7.34 -20.81
CA LYS A 459 18.80 -6.43 -20.16
C LYS A 459 18.68 -5.08 -20.86
N LEU A 460 18.65 -4.01 -20.08
CA LEU A 460 18.58 -2.66 -20.59
C LEU A 460 19.53 -1.80 -19.76
N SER A 461 20.43 -1.10 -20.46
CA SER A 461 21.24 -0.05 -19.87
C SER A 461 21.29 1.13 -20.82
N GLY A 462 21.22 2.34 -20.26
CA GLY A 462 21.35 3.57 -21.01
C GLY A 462 21.81 4.70 -20.11
N LYS A 463 22.63 5.60 -20.66
CA LYS A 463 23.11 6.80 -19.97
C LYS A 463 22.84 8.00 -20.86
N ASN A 464 22.28 9.05 -20.27
CA ASN A 464 21.85 10.25 -20.98
C ASN A 464 20.97 9.96 -22.20
N SER A 465 20.16 8.90 -22.12
CA SER A 465 19.28 8.45 -23.19
C SER A 465 17.88 9.02 -22.99
N THR A 466 17.14 9.24 -24.07
CA THR A 466 15.70 9.55 -23.95
C THR A 466 14.92 8.29 -23.61
N LEU A 467 13.74 8.43 -23.02
CA LEU A 467 12.85 7.29 -22.76
C LEU A 467 12.48 6.57 -24.08
N GLY A 468 12.26 7.32 -25.16
CA GLY A 468 12.02 6.76 -26.49
C GLY A 468 13.20 5.94 -27.03
N GLU A 469 14.43 6.40 -26.80
CA GLU A 469 15.64 5.64 -27.14
C GLU A 469 15.77 4.36 -26.31
N LEU A 470 15.51 4.42 -25.00
CA LEU A 470 15.50 3.23 -24.14
C LEU A 470 14.47 2.20 -24.62
N LEU A 471 13.24 2.64 -24.89
CA LEU A 471 12.17 1.78 -25.38
C LEU A 471 12.53 1.19 -26.75
N LYS A 472 13.11 1.98 -27.66
CA LYS A 472 13.58 1.52 -28.96
C LYS A 472 14.66 0.45 -28.83
N ASN A 473 15.70 0.73 -28.03
CA ASN A 473 16.82 -0.20 -27.79
C ASN A 473 16.37 -1.49 -27.11
N LEU A 474 15.30 -1.43 -26.31
CA LEU A 474 14.68 -2.58 -25.69
C LEU A 474 13.93 -3.46 -26.69
N LEU A 475 13.17 -2.85 -27.61
CA LEU A 475 12.21 -3.55 -28.47
C LEU A 475 12.79 -4.02 -29.81
N GLU A 476 13.69 -3.24 -30.44
CA GLU A 476 14.26 -3.59 -31.74
C GLU A 476 14.96 -4.97 -31.77
N PRO A 477 15.79 -5.35 -30.78
CA PRO A 477 16.43 -6.68 -30.77
C PRO A 477 15.44 -7.85 -30.68
N LEU A 478 14.20 -7.57 -30.25
CA LEU A 478 13.14 -8.55 -30.11
C LEU A 478 12.24 -8.63 -31.35
N GLY A 479 12.53 -7.84 -32.40
CA GLY A 479 11.66 -7.73 -33.56
C GLY A 479 10.32 -7.07 -33.23
N ILE A 480 10.29 -6.18 -32.24
CA ILE A 480 9.08 -5.46 -31.80
C ILE A 480 9.25 -3.98 -32.17
N ARG A 481 8.21 -3.39 -32.73
CA ARG A 481 8.06 -1.94 -32.90
C ARG A 481 6.82 -1.47 -32.14
N TRP A 482 6.64 -0.17 -32.02
CA TRP A 482 5.47 0.40 -31.37
C TRP A 482 4.74 1.39 -32.28
N THR A 483 3.45 1.57 -32.03
CA THR A 483 2.58 2.53 -32.71
C THR A 483 1.63 3.18 -31.70
N LEU A 484 1.02 4.31 -32.06
CA LEU A 484 0.03 4.99 -31.23
C LEU A 484 -1.38 4.60 -31.66
N ARG A 485 -2.20 4.13 -30.73
CA ARG A 485 -3.62 3.84 -30.95
C ARG A 485 -4.40 4.15 -29.67
N ASP A 486 -5.58 4.76 -29.78
CA ASP A 486 -6.51 4.95 -28.65
C ASP A 486 -5.88 5.54 -27.37
N GLN A 487 -5.04 6.56 -27.52
CA GLN A 487 -4.33 7.19 -26.41
C GLN A 487 -3.39 6.23 -25.63
N LYS A 488 -2.78 5.26 -26.32
CA LYS A 488 -1.77 4.36 -25.77
C LYS A 488 -0.73 3.96 -26.81
N VAL A 489 0.39 3.46 -26.33
CA VAL A 489 1.48 2.88 -27.12
C VAL A 489 1.21 1.39 -27.27
N ILE A 490 1.02 0.92 -28.49
CA ILE A 490 0.78 -0.49 -28.81
C ILE A 490 2.03 -1.13 -29.42
N LEU A 491 2.50 -2.23 -28.84
CA LEU A 491 3.64 -3.00 -29.31
C LEU A 491 3.18 -4.05 -30.34
N ILE A 492 3.78 -4.03 -31.53
CA ILE A 492 3.47 -4.89 -32.67
C ILE A 492 4.76 -5.50 -33.24
N PRO A 493 4.70 -6.67 -33.90
CA PRO A 493 5.86 -7.24 -34.57
C PRO A 493 6.38 -6.33 -35.70
N ILE A 494 7.68 -6.41 -35.94
CA ILE A 494 8.31 -5.95 -37.17
C ILE A 494 8.08 -7.04 -38.21
N ASP A 495 7.39 -6.70 -39.29
CA ASP A 495 7.09 -7.61 -40.41
C ASP A 495 8.35 -7.99 -41.21
#